data_AF-A0A954PWP2-F1
#
_entry.id   AF-A0A954PWP2-F1
#
_cell.length_a   1.000
_cell.length_b   1.000
_cell.length_c   1.000
_cell.angle_alpha   90.00
_cell.angle_beta   90.00
_cell.angle_gamma   90.00
#
_symmetry.space_group_name_H-M   'P 1'
#
loop_
_entity.id
_entity.type
_entity.pdbx_description
1 polymer ?
#
loop_
_entity_poly.entity_id
_entity_poly.type
_entity_poly.pdbx_seq_one_letter_code
_entity_poly.pdbx_strand_id
1 'polypeptide(L)'
;MTAQHHDAWRQSRWRSELRRKLLAWFTSHAREMPWRSDPTPYRVWVSEIMLQQTQVATVLPYYERWMKSFPSVAHLADADEAELMRHWEGLGYYRRVRSMHAAAKKIVQDHGGIFPLNYEDVLALPGVGRYTAGAVLSISTDAKLPVLEGNTQRVYSRWIGLRDSPTEKEANKLLWELAEKILPRRGSGQLNQAAMELGSLVCLPRNPDCDSCPVRGHCRTNELGLQDLIPGKIKRIQYEDRTEFALILMNRKQGVDRYLARPLPDGGRWAGLWDFPRCTEPATESVDAAAAWLSEQLDTVVAPGPQLKTIRHAVTKYRISLHIHQVSLAAGQRFVPKHHDSLWRWVTLDELENLPMSVTGRKIVKLLTL
;
A
#
# COMPACT_ATOMS: atom_id res chain seq x y z
N MET A 1 15.28 -28.86 25.97
CA MET A 1 15.08 -27.65 25.15
C MET A 1 14.53 -28.09 23.81
N THR A 2 13.21 -28.00 23.60
CA THR A 2 12.59 -28.23 22.29
C THR A 2 13.11 -27.16 21.34
N ALA A 3 13.75 -27.57 20.25
CA ALA A 3 14.25 -26.63 19.25
C ALA A 3 13.13 -25.67 18.81
N GLN A 4 13.44 -24.37 18.76
CA GLN A 4 12.47 -23.30 18.43
C GLN A 4 11.93 -23.39 16.98
N HIS A 5 12.57 -24.23 16.16
CA HIS A 5 12.20 -24.60 14.79
C HIS A 5 12.92 -25.92 14.43
N HIS A 6 12.53 -26.53 13.31
CA HIS A 6 13.11 -27.78 12.80
C HIS A 6 14.03 -27.52 11.61
N ASP A 7 15.17 -28.22 11.56
CA ASP A 7 16.24 -28.00 10.58
C ASP A 7 16.19 -28.91 9.34
N ALA A 8 15.15 -29.73 9.13
CA ALA A 8 15.09 -30.60 7.95
C ALA A 8 15.19 -29.86 6.61
N TRP A 9 14.82 -28.58 6.56
CA TRP A 9 14.99 -27.74 5.37
C TRP A 9 16.46 -27.54 4.97
N ARG A 10 17.42 -27.78 5.87
CA ARG A 10 18.86 -27.82 5.58
C ARG A 10 19.28 -29.07 4.80
N GLN A 11 18.44 -30.10 4.71
CA GLN A 11 18.70 -31.29 3.90
C GLN A 11 18.34 -31.05 2.42
N SER A 12 19.21 -31.49 1.50
CA SER A 12 18.99 -31.36 0.05
C SER A 12 17.74 -32.10 -0.42
N ARG A 13 17.49 -33.30 0.14
CA ARG A 13 16.31 -34.12 -0.17
C ARG A 13 15.01 -33.39 0.13
N TRP A 14 14.89 -32.81 1.33
CA TRP A 14 13.72 -32.04 1.74
C TRP A 14 13.44 -30.91 0.75
N ARG A 15 14.47 -30.12 0.38
CA ARG A 15 14.32 -29.00 -0.56
C ARG A 15 13.94 -29.46 -1.96
N SER A 16 14.51 -30.56 -2.45
CA SER A 16 14.17 -31.10 -3.78
C SER A 16 12.74 -31.60 -3.86
N GLU A 17 12.28 -32.33 -2.86
CA GLU A 17 10.91 -32.84 -2.80
C GLU A 17 9.88 -31.71 -2.63
N LEU A 18 10.15 -30.75 -1.74
CA LEU A 18 9.32 -29.56 -1.53
C LEU A 18 9.13 -28.79 -2.85
N ARG A 19 10.24 -28.45 -3.52
CA ARG A 19 10.21 -27.75 -4.82
C ARG A 19 9.36 -28.49 -5.84
N ARG A 20 9.59 -29.79 -6.01
CA ARG A 20 8.87 -30.61 -6.98
C ARG A 20 7.37 -30.60 -6.73
N LYS A 21 6.94 -30.83 -5.48
CA LYS A 21 5.52 -30.86 -5.12
C LYS A 21 4.86 -29.48 -5.28
N LEU A 22 5.55 -28.43 -4.84
CA LEU A 22 5.05 -27.06 -4.91
C LEU A 22 4.89 -26.56 -6.34
N LEU A 23 5.89 -26.81 -7.20
CA LEU A 23 5.83 -26.43 -8.62
C LEU A 23 4.79 -27.23 -9.40
N ALA A 24 4.65 -28.53 -9.12
CA ALA A 24 3.62 -29.37 -9.74
C ALA A 24 2.21 -28.87 -9.39
N TRP A 25 1.97 -28.51 -8.13
CA TRP A 25 0.71 -27.91 -7.70
C TRP A 25 0.48 -26.54 -8.35
N PHE A 26 1.50 -25.68 -8.39
CA PHE A 26 1.37 -24.34 -8.97
C PHE A 26 1.02 -24.40 -10.46
N THR A 27 1.55 -25.37 -11.20
CA THR A 27 1.26 -25.55 -12.63
C THR A 27 -0.24 -25.72 -12.90
N SER A 28 -0.98 -26.38 -12.01
CA SER A 28 -2.42 -26.64 -12.17
C SER A 28 -3.33 -25.70 -11.38
N HIS A 29 -2.79 -24.89 -10.46
CA HIS A 29 -3.58 -24.05 -9.54
C HIS A 29 -3.24 -22.56 -9.60
N ALA A 30 -2.22 -22.16 -10.39
CA ALA A 30 -1.87 -20.76 -10.55
C ALA A 30 -3.05 -19.97 -11.12
N ARG A 31 -3.47 -18.91 -10.40
CA ARG A 31 -4.42 -17.95 -10.97
C ARG A 31 -3.77 -17.20 -12.12
N GLU A 32 -4.52 -17.06 -13.21
CA GLU A 32 -4.16 -16.17 -14.30
C GLU A 32 -4.20 -14.72 -13.84
N MET A 33 -3.11 -13.99 -14.12
CA MET A 33 -3.02 -12.56 -13.82
C MET A 33 -2.25 -11.85 -14.94
N PRO A 34 -2.63 -10.62 -15.32
CA PRO A 34 -2.02 -9.92 -16.47
C PRO A 34 -0.50 -9.70 -16.37
N TRP A 35 0.03 -9.63 -15.14
CA TRP A 35 1.48 -9.50 -14.86
C TRP A 35 2.22 -10.84 -14.77
N ARG A 36 1.50 -11.98 -14.75
CA ARG A 36 2.09 -13.32 -14.85
C ARG A 36 2.21 -13.79 -16.29
N SER A 37 1.21 -13.49 -17.11
CA SER A 37 1.16 -13.95 -18.51
C SER A 37 2.19 -13.25 -19.41
N ASP A 38 2.58 -12.02 -19.07
CA ASP A 38 3.63 -11.25 -19.76
C ASP A 38 4.51 -10.53 -18.71
N PRO A 39 5.50 -11.23 -18.12
CA PRO A 39 6.21 -10.78 -16.93
C PRO A 39 7.44 -9.92 -17.28
N THR A 40 7.29 -8.80 -17.99
CA THR A 40 8.42 -7.87 -18.14
C THR A 40 8.78 -7.20 -16.81
N PRO A 41 10.04 -6.76 -16.59
CA PRO A 41 10.43 -6.13 -15.32
C PRO A 41 9.53 -4.97 -14.91
N TYR A 42 9.12 -4.13 -15.87
CA TYR A 42 8.20 -3.01 -15.63
C TYR A 42 6.81 -3.49 -15.17
N ARG A 43 6.22 -4.45 -15.89
CA ARG A 43 4.88 -5.02 -15.60
C ARG A 43 4.84 -5.68 -14.23
N VAL A 44 5.86 -6.49 -13.93
CA VAL A 44 6.00 -7.12 -12.62
C VAL A 44 6.17 -6.06 -11.55
N TRP A 45 7.07 -5.09 -11.73
CA TRP A 45 7.29 -4.02 -10.76
C TRP A 45 6.02 -3.24 -10.41
N VAL A 46 5.23 -2.81 -11.41
CA VAL A 46 3.94 -2.13 -11.18
C VAL A 46 3.01 -3.00 -10.34
N SER A 47 2.85 -4.28 -10.71
CA SER A 47 1.98 -5.20 -9.97
C SER A 47 2.45 -5.40 -8.53
N GLU A 48 3.76 -5.56 -8.30
CA GLU A 48 4.35 -5.76 -6.98
C GLU A 48 4.17 -4.53 -6.09
N ILE A 49 4.31 -3.32 -6.61
CA ILE A 49 4.01 -2.10 -5.85
C ILE A 49 2.52 -2.01 -5.52
N MET A 50 1.63 -2.32 -6.47
CA MET A 50 0.17 -2.30 -6.23
C MET A 50 -0.27 -3.35 -5.20
N LEU A 51 0.31 -4.54 -5.19
CA LEU A 51 -0.05 -5.65 -4.30
C LEU A 51 0.44 -5.46 -2.85
N GLN A 52 1.29 -4.47 -2.57
CA GLN A 52 1.68 -4.14 -1.20
C GLN A 52 0.44 -3.80 -0.36
N GLN A 53 0.09 -4.69 0.57
CA GLN A 53 -1.09 -4.56 1.46
C GLN A 53 -2.43 -4.38 0.72
N THR A 54 -2.51 -4.83 -0.54
CA THR A 54 -3.74 -4.75 -1.34
C THR A 54 -4.03 -6.12 -1.96
N GLN A 55 -5.31 -6.52 -1.99
CA GLN A 55 -5.71 -7.83 -2.51
C GLN A 55 -5.68 -7.86 -4.04
N VAL A 56 -5.36 -9.03 -4.61
CA VAL A 56 -5.31 -9.26 -6.07
C VAL A 56 -6.59 -8.77 -6.78
N ALA A 57 -7.77 -9.14 -6.26
CA ALA A 57 -9.05 -8.76 -6.86
C ALA A 57 -9.26 -7.24 -6.91
N THR A 58 -8.74 -6.51 -5.92
CA THR A 58 -8.76 -5.05 -5.92
C THR A 58 -7.76 -4.48 -6.93
N VAL A 59 -6.58 -5.08 -7.08
CA VAL A 59 -5.51 -4.58 -7.95
C VAL A 59 -5.82 -4.76 -9.43
N LEU A 60 -6.44 -5.87 -9.84
CA LEU A 60 -6.68 -6.21 -11.26
C LEU A 60 -7.20 -5.02 -12.11
N PRO A 61 -8.34 -4.38 -11.78
CA PRO A 61 -8.86 -3.30 -12.60
C PRO A 61 -7.97 -2.04 -12.59
N TYR A 62 -7.18 -1.82 -11.53
CA TYR A 62 -6.24 -0.70 -11.47
C TYR A 62 -5.03 -0.95 -12.36
N TYR A 63 -4.49 -2.17 -12.31
CA TYR A 63 -3.37 -2.58 -13.14
C TYR A 63 -3.70 -2.44 -14.63
N GLU A 64 -4.88 -2.89 -15.06
CA GLU A 64 -5.30 -2.79 -16.47
C GLU A 64 -5.40 -1.34 -16.94
N ARG A 65 -6.05 -0.46 -16.17
CA ARG A 65 -6.12 0.97 -16.48
C ARG A 65 -4.73 1.61 -16.48
N TRP A 66 -3.90 1.26 -15.52
CA TRP A 66 -2.54 1.76 -15.39
C TRP A 66 -1.70 1.41 -16.61
N MET A 67 -1.69 0.14 -17.01
CA MET A 67 -0.90 -0.32 -18.16
C MET A 67 -1.38 0.26 -19.49
N LYS A 68 -2.63 0.72 -19.58
CA LYS A 68 -3.15 1.44 -20.75
C LYS A 68 -2.58 2.86 -20.83
N SER A 69 -2.55 3.60 -19.72
CA SER A 69 -2.08 4.99 -19.68
C SER A 69 -0.57 5.12 -19.58
N PHE A 70 0.07 4.20 -18.86
CA PHE A 70 1.52 4.18 -18.59
C PHE A 70 2.09 2.82 -19.02
N PRO A 71 2.24 2.55 -20.32
CA PRO A 71 2.68 1.24 -20.81
C PRO A 71 4.18 0.97 -20.61
N SER A 72 5.00 1.99 -20.31
CA SER A 72 6.44 1.84 -20.11
C SER A 72 6.98 2.75 -19.00
N VAL A 73 8.22 2.49 -18.58
CA VAL A 73 8.95 3.33 -17.63
C VAL A 73 9.01 4.79 -18.10
N ALA A 74 9.24 5.03 -19.39
CA ALA A 74 9.30 6.38 -19.96
C ALA A 74 7.96 7.11 -19.82
N HIS A 75 6.83 6.47 -20.16
CA HIS A 75 5.49 7.06 -19.98
C HIS A 75 5.21 7.36 -18.51
N LEU A 76 5.60 6.46 -17.60
CA LEU A 76 5.45 6.71 -16.16
C LEU A 76 6.32 7.88 -15.69
N ALA A 77 7.56 7.98 -16.15
CA ALA A 77 8.47 9.06 -15.75
C ALA A 77 7.98 10.44 -16.22
N ASP A 78 7.42 10.51 -17.43
CA ASP A 78 6.90 11.73 -18.06
C ASP A 78 5.53 12.17 -17.52
N ALA A 79 4.75 11.24 -16.96
CA ALA A 79 3.41 11.53 -16.46
C ALA A 79 3.38 12.63 -15.39
N ASP A 80 2.32 13.45 -15.45
CA ASP A 80 2.00 14.44 -14.42
C ASP A 80 1.60 13.75 -13.09
N GLU A 81 2.03 14.31 -11.97
CA GLU A 81 1.75 13.72 -10.66
C GLU A 81 0.25 13.65 -10.36
N ALA A 82 -0.54 14.64 -10.75
CA ALA A 82 -1.98 14.63 -10.51
C ALA A 82 -2.66 13.51 -11.32
N GLU A 83 -2.21 13.25 -12.54
CA GLU A 83 -2.70 12.11 -13.33
C GLU A 83 -2.37 10.77 -12.68
N LEU A 84 -1.15 10.60 -12.16
CA LEU A 84 -0.76 9.38 -11.45
C LEU A 84 -1.59 9.16 -10.19
N MET A 85 -1.84 10.23 -9.42
CA MET A 85 -2.67 10.17 -8.21
C MET A 85 -4.11 9.77 -8.53
N ARG A 86 -4.68 10.25 -9.64
CA ARG A 86 -6.02 9.84 -10.10
C ARG A 86 -6.07 8.36 -10.46
N HIS A 87 -5.07 7.84 -11.18
CA HIS A 87 -5.00 6.41 -11.50
C HIS A 87 -4.80 5.54 -10.26
N TRP A 88 -4.16 6.07 -9.21
CA TRP A 88 -3.94 5.37 -7.94
C TRP A 88 -5.08 5.54 -6.93
N GLU A 89 -6.05 6.42 -7.21
CA GLU A 89 -7.06 6.81 -6.24
C GLU A 89 -7.88 5.61 -5.77
N GLY A 90 -7.89 5.37 -4.45
CA GLY A 90 -8.63 4.25 -3.84
C GLY A 90 -7.78 3.01 -3.55
N LEU A 91 -6.58 2.87 -4.11
CA LEU A 91 -5.63 1.81 -3.71
C LEU A 91 -4.97 2.07 -2.34
N GLY A 92 -4.98 3.33 -1.89
CA GLY A 92 -4.34 3.74 -0.65
C GLY A 92 -2.80 3.69 -0.70
N TYR A 93 -2.17 4.08 0.41
CA TYR A 93 -0.71 4.16 0.53
C TYR A 93 -0.03 4.93 -0.63
N TYR A 94 -0.47 6.17 -0.86
CA TYR A 94 -0.03 7.01 -2.00
C TYR A 94 1.48 7.31 -2.06
N ARG A 95 2.20 7.13 -0.94
CA ARG A 95 3.67 7.15 -0.97
C ARG A 95 4.24 6.13 -1.98
N ARG A 96 3.54 5.01 -2.19
CA ARG A 96 3.92 3.99 -3.18
C ARG A 96 4.00 4.57 -4.59
N VAL A 97 2.95 5.24 -5.06
CA VAL A 97 2.93 5.80 -6.42
C VAL A 97 3.93 6.94 -6.58
N ARG A 98 4.15 7.77 -5.54
CA ARG A 98 5.22 8.80 -5.57
C ARG A 98 6.60 8.19 -5.69
N SER A 99 6.91 7.20 -4.85
CA SER A 99 8.19 6.49 -4.93
C SER A 99 8.35 5.82 -6.28
N MET A 100 7.28 5.22 -6.81
CA MET A 100 7.28 4.59 -8.14
C MET A 100 7.55 5.61 -9.26
N HIS A 101 6.96 6.81 -9.19
CA HIS A 101 7.24 7.90 -10.14
C HIS A 101 8.68 8.39 -10.06
N ALA A 102 9.18 8.63 -8.84
CA ALA A 102 10.57 9.03 -8.61
C ALA A 102 11.55 7.96 -9.10
N ALA A 103 11.25 6.68 -8.88
CA ALA A 103 12.02 5.57 -9.42
C ALA A 103 11.98 5.50 -10.95
N ALA A 104 10.83 5.74 -11.58
CA ALA A 104 10.74 5.78 -13.04
C ALA A 104 11.62 6.89 -13.64
N LYS A 105 11.58 8.10 -13.04
CA LYS A 105 12.46 9.22 -13.42
C LYS A 105 13.94 8.85 -13.26
N LYS A 106 14.30 8.21 -12.15
CA LYS A 106 15.67 7.71 -11.92
C LYS A 106 16.10 6.67 -12.96
N ILE A 107 15.21 5.76 -13.35
CA ILE A 107 15.49 4.78 -14.41
C ILE A 107 15.72 5.46 -15.76
N VAL A 108 14.92 6.49 -16.10
CA VAL A 108 15.15 7.27 -17.33
C VAL A 108 16.51 7.97 -17.29
N GLN A 109 16.83 8.63 -16.18
CA GLN A 109 18.06 9.37 -16.01
C GLN A 109 19.31 8.49 -16.01
N ASP A 110 19.31 7.41 -15.23
CA ASP A 110 20.53 6.63 -14.95
C ASP A 110 20.67 5.40 -15.85
N HIS A 111 19.57 4.92 -16.43
CA HIS A 111 19.51 3.68 -17.21
C HIS A 111 18.85 3.85 -18.59
N GLY A 112 18.66 5.08 -19.08
CA GLY A 112 18.13 5.37 -20.42
C GLY A 112 16.70 4.87 -20.65
N GLY A 113 15.91 4.73 -19.58
CA GLY A 113 14.52 4.27 -19.64
C GLY A 113 14.37 2.75 -19.69
N ILE A 114 15.47 2.01 -19.64
CA ILE A 114 15.48 0.55 -19.55
C ILE A 114 15.51 0.15 -18.07
N PHE A 115 14.54 -0.66 -17.64
CA PHE A 115 14.49 -1.14 -16.26
C PHE A 115 15.76 -1.94 -15.92
N PRO A 116 16.51 -1.60 -14.87
CA PRO A 116 17.78 -2.25 -14.57
C PRO A 116 17.58 -3.72 -14.16
N LEU A 117 18.52 -4.58 -14.56
CA LEU A 117 18.48 -6.02 -14.24
C LEU A 117 19.51 -6.43 -13.17
N ASN A 118 20.40 -5.51 -12.77
CA ASN A 118 21.29 -5.71 -11.63
C ASN A 118 20.49 -5.51 -10.33
N TYR A 119 20.67 -6.42 -9.38
CA TYR A 119 19.97 -6.37 -8.10
C TYR A 119 20.23 -5.08 -7.31
N GLU A 120 21.48 -4.59 -7.27
CA GLU A 120 21.84 -3.39 -6.52
C GLU A 120 21.23 -2.13 -7.15
N ASP A 121 21.20 -2.05 -8.48
CA ASP A 121 20.56 -0.95 -9.21
C ASP A 121 19.05 -0.92 -8.93
N VAL A 122 18.40 -2.08 -8.94
CA VAL A 122 16.96 -2.19 -8.61
C VAL A 122 16.70 -1.85 -7.15
N LEU A 123 17.55 -2.29 -6.23
CA LEU A 123 17.43 -2.00 -4.79
C LEU A 123 17.64 -0.51 -4.47
N ALA A 124 18.46 0.18 -5.25
CA ALA A 124 18.71 1.62 -5.11
C ALA A 124 17.51 2.49 -5.56
N LEU A 125 16.49 1.91 -6.21
CA LEU A 125 15.32 2.65 -6.65
C LEU A 125 14.42 3.07 -5.48
N PRO A 126 13.90 4.31 -5.48
CA PRO A 126 12.95 4.78 -4.47
C PRO A 126 11.76 3.82 -4.26
N GLY A 127 11.53 3.44 -3.00
CA GLY A 127 10.41 2.58 -2.62
C GLY A 127 10.59 1.10 -2.96
N VAL A 128 11.74 0.69 -3.51
CA VAL A 128 12.08 -0.71 -3.74
C VAL A 128 12.90 -1.23 -2.57
N GLY A 129 12.41 -2.30 -1.93
CA GLY A 129 13.14 -3.01 -0.90
C GLY A 129 13.60 -4.39 -1.37
N ARG A 130 14.33 -5.11 -0.49
CA ARG A 130 14.85 -6.48 -0.76
C ARG A 130 13.81 -7.42 -1.36
N TYR A 131 12.59 -7.42 -0.82
CA TYR A 131 11.48 -8.22 -1.35
C TYR A 131 11.15 -7.85 -2.80
N THR A 132 10.87 -6.56 -3.06
CA THR A 132 10.43 -6.10 -4.38
C THR A 132 11.51 -6.30 -5.43
N ALA A 133 12.78 -6.03 -5.11
CA ALA A 133 13.90 -6.31 -6.01
C ALA A 133 13.99 -7.81 -6.35
N GLY A 134 13.91 -8.67 -5.35
CA GLY A 134 13.90 -10.13 -5.55
C GLY A 134 12.70 -10.61 -6.35
N ALA A 135 11.50 -10.09 -6.07
CA ALA A 135 10.28 -10.46 -6.78
C ALA A 135 10.34 -10.05 -8.25
N VAL A 136 10.66 -8.78 -8.55
CA VAL A 136 10.75 -8.27 -9.92
C VAL A 136 11.74 -9.09 -10.74
N LEU A 137 12.98 -9.23 -10.27
CA LEU A 137 14.03 -9.90 -11.03
C LEU A 137 13.82 -11.42 -11.12
N SER A 138 13.39 -12.08 -10.04
CA SER A 138 13.13 -13.52 -10.12
C SER A 138 11.97 -13.86 -11.03
N ILE A 139 10.89 -13.06 -11.03
CA ILE A 139 9.72 -13.33 -11.86
C ILE A 139 9.97 -12.99 -13.32
N SER A 140 10.63 -11.85 -13.60
CA SER A 140 10.80 -11.36 -14.98
C SER A 140 12.00 -11.95 -15.71
N THR A 141 13.06 -12.32 -14.99
CA THR A 141 14.32 -12.81 -15.62
C THR A 141 14.79 -14.16 -15.09
N ASP A 142 13.98 -14.83 -14.26
CA ASP A 142 14.36 -16.06 -13.55
C ASP A 142 15.63 -15.92 -12.69
N ALA A 143 15.95 -14.70 -12.25
CA ALA A 143 17.09 -14.47 -11.37
C ALA A 143 16.91 -15.26 -10.08
N LYS A 144 18.00 -15.89 -9.60
CA LYS A 144 17.99 -16.70 -8.38
C LYS A 144 18.00 -15.82 -7.13
N LEU A 145 16.90 -15.10 -6.91
CA LEU A 145 16.73 -14.17 -5.80
C LEU A 145 15.52 -14.59 -4.93
N PRO A 146 15.66 -14.57 -3.60
CA PRO A 146 14.57 -14.98 -2.71
C PRO A 146 13.52 -13.89 -2.56
N VAL A 147 12.29 -14.30 -2.26
CA VAL A 147 11.23 -13.40 -1.80
C VAL A 147 10.76 -13.79 -0.41
N LEU A 148 10.39 -12.78 0.38
CA LEU A 148 9.82 -12.95 1.71
C LEU A 148 8.83 -11.81 2.02
N GLU A 149 7.56 -12.04 1.73
CA GLU A 149 6.43 -11.18 2.08
C GLU A 149 5.47 -11.87 3.08
N GLY A 150 4.35 -11.24 3.45
CA GLY A 150 3.49 -11.72 4.53
C GLY A 150 2.93 -13.14 4.36
N ASN A 151 2.62 -13.58 3.14
CA ASN A 151 2.17 -14.94 2.86
C ASN A 151 3.31 -15.95 3.00
N THR A 152 4.45 -15.67 2.38
CA THR A 152 5.66 -16.52 2.44
C THR A 152 6.27 -16.56 3.83
N GLN A 153 6.28 -15.48 4.61
CA GLN A 153 6.66 -15.50 6.03
C GLN A 153 5.81 -16.51 6.81
N ARG A 154 4.48 -16.47 6.65
CA ARG A 154 3.57 -17.43 7.30
C ARG A 154 3.84 -18.86 6.84
N VAL A 155 3.93 -19.08 5.52
CA VAL A 155 4.18 -20.40 4.93
C VAL A 155 5.51 -20.98 5.44
N TYR A 156 6.58 -20.20 5.37
CA TYR A 156 7.93 -20.61 5.77
C TYR A 156 8.02 -20.85 7.27
N SER A 157 7.46 -19.96 8.11
CA SER A 157 7.35 -20.19 9.55
C SER A 157 6.65 -21.51 9.84
N ARG A 158 5.56 -21.82 9.14
CA ARG A 158 4.82 -23.07 9.32
C ARG A 158 5.58 -24.31 8.84
N TRP A 159 6.32 -24.20 7.74
CA TRP A 159 7.13 -25.32 7.24
C TRP A 159 8.17 -25.79 8.26
N ILE A 160 8.84 -24.85 8.93
CA ILE A 160 9.88 -25.18 9.91
C ILE A 160 9.40 -25.18 11.36
N GLY A 161 8.12 -24.85 11.61
CA GLY A 161 7.58 -24.80 12.97
C GLY A 161 8.14 -23.65 13.82
N LEU A 162 8.47 -22.51 13.20
CA LEU A 162 9.04 -21.34 13.86
C LEU A 162 8.01 -20.65 14.76
N ARG A 163 8.21 -20.73 16.07
CA ARG A 163 7.28 -20.17 17.07
C ARG A 163 7.47 -18.69 17.34
N ASP A 164 8.66 -18.16 17.08
CA ASP A 164 8.97 -16.74 17.27
C ASP A 164 8.24 -15.88 16.23
N SER A 165 8.10 -14.59 16.55
CA SER A 165 7.44 -13.67 15.62
C SER A 165 8.32 -13.46 14.38
N PRO A 166 7.78 -13.52 13.15
CA PRO A 166 8.55 -13.28 11.93
C PRO A 166 9.09 -11.85 11.80
N THR A 167 8.64 -10.94 12.68
CA THR A 167 9.15 -9.56 12.81
C THR A 167 10.37 -9.45 13.71
N GLU A 168 10.70 -10.48 14.49
CA GLU A 168 11.92 -10.51 15.30
C GLU A 168 13.15 -10.72 14.41
N LYS A 169 14.26 -10.07 14.73
CA LYS A 169 15.46 -10.00 13.88
C LYS A 169 16.00 -11.38 13.50
N GLU A 170 16.19 -12.27 14.47
CA GLU A 170 16.77 -13.60 14.24
C GLU A 170 15.79 -14.53 13.50
N ALA A 171 14.51 -14.49 13.86
CA ALA A 171 13.45 -15.19 13.14
C ALA A 171 13.37 -14.75 11.67
N ASN A 172 13.40 -13.43 11.42
CA ASN A 172 13.38 -12.87 10.06
C ASN A 172 14.62 -13.30 9.25
N LYS A 173 15.80 -13.24 9.85
CA LYS A 173 17.06 -13.68 9.23
C LYS A 173 17.00 -15.16 8.82
N LEU A 174 16.49 -16.02 9.71
CA LEU A 174 16.30 -17.44 9.44
C LEU A 174 15.33 -17.69 8.28
N LEU A 175 14.21 -16.95 8.22
CA LEU A 175 13.25 -17.06 7.13
C LEU A 175 13.85 -16.63 5.78
N TRP A 176 14.69 -15.60 5.77
CA TRP A 176 15.44 -15.22 4.57
C TRP A 176 16.45 -16.28 4.14
N GLU A 177 17.18 -16.89 5.09
CA GLU A 177 18.10 -18.00 4.79
C GLU A 177 17.34 -19.18 4.18
N LEU A 178 16.20 -19.55 4.75
CA LEU A 178 15.32 -20.57 4.22
C LEU A 178 14.86 -20.22 2.79
N ALA A 179 14.34 -19.01 2.58
CA ALA A 179 13.88 -18.54 1.28
C ALA A 179 14.98 -18.63 0.20
N GLU A 180 16.23 -18.33 0.55
CA GLU A 180 17.37 -18.44 -0.35
C GLU A 180 17.76 -19.90 -0.64
N LYS A 181 17.82 -20.75 0.40
CA LYS A 181 18.25 -22.14 0.25
C LYS A 181 17.28 -22.99 -0.55
N ILE A 182 15.97 -22.70 -0.51
CA ILE A 182 14.96 -23.46 -1.26
C ILE A 182 14.97 -23.17 -2.76
N LEU A 183 15.64 -22.10 -3.23
CA LEU A 183 15.63 -21.73 -4.64
C LEU A 183 16.33 -22.79 -5.52
N PRO A 184 15.71 -23.21 -6.63
CA PRO A 184 16.38 -24.00 -7.66
C PRO A 184 17.42 -23.18 -8.42
N ARG A 185 18.14 -23.85 -9.32
CA ARG A 185 19.04 -23.17 -10.28
C ARG A 185 18.27 -22.49 -11.42
N ARG A 186 17.08 -22.98 -11.75
CA ARG A 186 16.15 -22.48 -12.77
C ARG A 186 14.73 -22.60 -12.24
N GLY A 187 13.83 -21.69 -12.62
CA GLY A 187 12.46 -21.62 -12.12
C GLY A 187 12.38 -20.99 -10.71
N SER A 188 13.31 -20.11 -10.36
CA SER A 188 13.28 -19.37 -9.09
C SER A 188 12.07 -18.46 -9.02
N GLY A 189 11.75 -17.75 -10.11
CA GLY A 189 10.53 -16.94 -10.20
C GLY A 189 9.26 -17.76 -10.00
N GLN A 190 9.18 -18.92 -10.64
CA GLN A 190 8.04 -19.84 -10.49
C GLN A 190 7.91 -20.36 -9.06
N LEU A 191 9.02 -20.74 -8.41
CA LEU A 191 8.98 -21.22 -7.03
C LEU A 191 8.52 -20.12 -6.07
N ASN A 192 9.04 -18.90 -6.23
CA ASN A 192 8.66 -17.74 -5.44
C ASN A 192 7.14 -17.49 -5.58
N GLN A 193 6.63 -17.46 -6.81
CA GLN A 193 5.20 -17.31 -7.06
C GLN A 193 4.37 -18.46 -6.51
N ALA A 194 4.83 -19.70 -6.62
CA ALA A 194 4.15 -20.86 -6.06
C ALA A 194 4.04 -20.77 -4.53
N ALA A 195 5.08 -20.30 -3.84
CA ALA A 195 5.05 -20.11 -2.39
C ALA A 195 4.09 -18.99 -1.97
N MET A 196 4.09 -17.87 -2.71
CA MET A 196 3.13 -16.77 -2.49
C MET A 196 1.68 -17.24 -2.74
N GLU A 197 1.45 -17.99 -3.82
CA GLU A 197 0.14 -18.54 -4.19
C GLU A 197 -0.36 -19.55 -3.16
N LEU A 198 0.51 -20.44 -2.67
CA LEU A 198 0.19 -21.39 -1.60
C LEU A 198 -0.27 -20.66 -0.34
N GLY A 199 0.42 -19.59 0.05
CA GLY A 199 0.00 -18.78 1.19
C GLY A 199 -1.31 -18.05 0.95
N SER A 200 -1.59 -17.64 -0.30
CA SER A 200 -2.83 -16.94 -0.66
C SER A 200 -4.06 -17.85 -0.75
N LEU A 201 -3.90 -19.12 -1.15
CA LEU A 201 -5.03 -20.01 -1.47
C LEU A 201 -5.25 -21.14 -0.47
N VAL A 202 -4.18 -21.65 0.15
CA VAL A 202 -4.22 -22.88 0.93
C VAL A 202 -3.77 -22.64 2.37
N CYS A 203 -2.56 -22.12 2.55
CA CYS A 203 -1.97 -21.87 3.85
C CYS A 203 -2.46 -20.52 4.41
N LEU A 204 -3.78 -20.39 4.60
CA LEU A 204 -4.46 -19.16 5.02
C LEU A 204 -4.11 -18.75 6.47
N PRO A 205 -4.24 -17.47 6.84
CA PRO A 205 -4.00 -17.01 8.21
C PRO A 205 -4.86 -17.72 9.25
N ARG A 206 -6.13 -18.01 8.92
CA ARG A 206 -7.09 -18.77 9.73
C ARG A 206 -7.61 -19.94 8.91
N ASN A 207 -7.85 -21.07 9.55
CA ASN A 207 -8.39 -22.28 8.93
C ASN A 207 -7.65 -22.67 7.63
N PRO A 208 -6.31 -22.85 7.66
CA PRO A 208 -5.59 -23.28 6.47
C PRO A 208 -6.03 -24.69 6.05
N ASP A 209 -6.21 -24.88 4.74
CA ASP A 209 -6.59 -26.18 4.18
C ASP A 209 -5.37 -27.10 4.09
N CYS A 210 -4.98 -27.68 5.23
CA CYS A 210 -3.78 -28.49 5.32
C CYS A 210 -3.93 -29.84 4.61
N ASP A 211 -5.15 -30.33 4.42
CA ASP A 211 -5.41 -31.60 3.77
C ASP A 211 -5.20 -31.52 2.25
N SER A 212 -5.54 -30.39 1.63
CA SER A 212 -5.23 -30.13 0.21
C SER A 212 -3.80 -29.61 -0.03
N CYS A 213 -3.04 -29.31 1.03
CA CYS A 213 -1.71 -28.71 0.89
C CYS A 213 -0.70 -29.67 0.23
N PRO A 214 -0.09 -29.28 -0.92
CA PRO A 214 0.80 -30.17 -1.68
C PRO A 214 2.08 -30.52 -0.92
N VAL A 215 2.46 -29.71 0.06
CA VAL A 215 3.68 -29.86 0.87
C VAL A 215 3.35 -30.17 2.33
N ARG A 216 2.16 -30.71 2.63
CA ARG A 216 1.72 -31.10 3.98
C ARG A 216 2.77 -31.95 4.72
N GLY A 217 3.34 -32.95 4.05
CA GLY A 217 4.37 -33.84 4.61
C GLY A 217 5.74 -33.18 4.86
N HIS A 218 5.93 -31.95 4.39
CA HIS A 218 7.15 -31.16 4.62
C HIS A 218 6.92 -30.06 5.67
N CYS A 219 5.75 -30.02 6.32
CA CYS A 219 5.34 -28.96 7.22
C CYS A 219 5.37 -29.40 8.69
N ARG A 220 6.36 -28.91 9.45
CA ARG A 220 6.50 -29.22 10.88
C ARG A 220 5.32 -28.71 11.70
N THR A 221 4.76 -27.56 11.36
CA THR A 221 3.55 -27.06 12.05
C THR A 221 2.36 -27.98 11.85
N ASN A 222 2.20 -28.57 10.67
CA ASN A 222 1.13 -29.52 10.42
C ASN A 222 1.32 -30.83 11.20
N GLU A 223 2.54 -31.35 11.24
CA GLU A 223 2.89 -32.52 12.05
C GLU A 223 2.55 -32.34 13.53
N LEU A 224 2.70 -31.12 14.05
CA LEU A 224 2.45 -30.78 15.46
C LEU A 224 1.03 -30.25 15.74
N GLY A 225 0.21 -29.98 14.72
CA GLY A 225 -1.11 -29.36 14.89
C GLY A 225 -1.09 -27.93 15.44
N LEU A 226 -0.09 -27.11 15.07
CA LEU A 226 0.14 -25.76 15.65
C LEU A 226 -0.21 -24.60 14.70
N GLN A 227 -1.08 -24.82 13.71
CA GLN A 227 -1.39 -23.86 12.64
C GLN A 227 -1.95 -22.53 13.18
N ASP A 228 -2.70 -22.57 14.27
CA ASP A 228 -3.29 -21.38 14.92
C ASP A 228 -2.28 -20.60 15.78
N LEU A 229 -1.14 -21.20 16.08
CA LEU A 229 -0.08 -20.62 16.91
C LEU A 229 1.12 -20.13 16.10
N ILE A 230 1.26 -20.57 14.84
CA ILE A 230 2.39 -20.26 13.97
C ILE A 230 1.90 -19.57 12.70
N PRO A 231 2.44 -18.38 12.33
CA PRO A 231 3.59 -17.69 12.93
C PRO A 231 3.33 -17.14 14.33
N GLY A 232 4.41 -16.96 15.10
CA GLY A 232 4.36 -16.32 16.41
C GLY A 232 3.65 -14.97 16.38
N LYS A 233 2.94 -14.64 17.47
CA LYS A 233 2.11 -13.44 17.55
C LYS A 233 2.92 -12.19 17.19
N ILE A 234 2.46 -11.46 16.17
CA ILE A 234 2.95 -10.12 15.88
C ILE A 234 2.30 -9.18 16.90
N LYS A 235 3.07 -8.28 17.53
CA LYS A 235 2.53 -7.27 18.44
C LYS A 235 1.45 -6.48 17.71
N ARG A 236 0.21 -6.51 18.23
CA ARG A 236 -0.89 -5.73 17.65
C ARG A 236 -0.53 -4.25 17.77
N ILE A 237 -0.71 -3.52 16.68
CA ILE A 237 -0.63 -2.06 16.69
C ILE A 237 -1.65 -1.57 17.73
N GLN A 238 -1.19 -0.83 18.73
CA GLN A 238 -2.08 -0.11 19.63
C GLN A 238 -2.64 1.06 18.84
N TYR A 239 -3.96 1.04 18.65
CA TYR A 239 -4.63 2.14 17.97
C TYR A 239 -4.67 3.35 18.90
N GLU A 240 -4.43 4.52 18.32
CA GLU A 240 -4.58 5.80 18.98
C GLU A 240 -5.84 6.48 18.44
N ASP A 241 -6.81 6.70 19.33
CA ASP A 241 -8.02 7.44 18.98
C ASP A 241 -7.67 8.92 18.77
N ARG A 242 -8.22 9.51 17.70
CA ARG A 242 -7.99 10.90 17.32
C ARG A 242 -9.32 11.56 16.98
N THR A 243 -9.52 12.76 17.49
CA THR A 243 -10.60 13.66 17.05
C THR A 243 -10.01 14.65 16.06
N GLU A 244 -10.67 14.83 14.92
CA GLU A 244 -10.27 15.77 13.88
C GLU A 244 -11.49 16.57 13.40
N PHE A 245 -11.24 17.75 12.83
CA PHE A 245 -12.30 18.62 12.31
C PHE A 245 -12.07 18.92 10.83
N ALA A 246 -13.06 18.67 9.99
CA ALA A 246 -13.12 19.15 8.61
C ALA A 246 -14.06 20.35 8.54
N LEU A 247 -13.57 21.46 8.00
CA LEU A 247 -14.27 22.75 7.98
C LEU A 247 -14.66 23.08 6.53
N ILE A 248 -15.96 23.03 6.27
CA ILE A 248 -16.53 23.27 4.94
C ILE A 248 -16.79 24.77 4.81
N LEU A 249 -15.83 25.46 4.20
CA LEU A 249 -15.98 26.86 3.84
C LEU A 249 -16.47 26.94 2.39
N MET A 250 -17.65 27.54 2.20
CA MET A 250 -18.30 27.70 0.91
C MET A 250 -18.36 29.18 0.52
N ASN A 251 -18.18 29.47 -0.76
CA ASN A 251 -18.38 30.78 -1.35
C ASN A 251 -19.17 30.62 -2.65
N ARG A 252 -20.30 31.32 -2.75
CA ARG A 252 -21.12 31.36 -3.96
C ARG A 252 -20.73 32.57 -4.80
N LYS A 253 -20.22 32.34 -6.00
CA LYS A 253 -19.88 33.39 -6.97
C LYS A 253 -20.62 33.14 -8.27
N GLN A 254 -21.40 34.13 -8.72
CA GLN A 254 -22.19 34.05 -9.97
C GLN A 254 -23.13 32.81 -10.02
N GLY A 255 -23.75 32.46 -8.89
CA GLY A 255 -24.65 31.30 -8.81
C GLY A 255 -23.97 29.94 -8.73
N VAL A 256 -22.63 29.88 -8.79
CA VAL A 256 -21.86 28.65 -8.67
C VAL A 256 -21.28 28.53 -7.26
N ASP A 257 -21.53 27.40 -6.61
CA ASP A 257 -20.96 27.08 -5.31
C ASP A 257 -19.51 26.61 -5.46
N ARG A 258 -18.62 27.21 -4.68
CA ARG A 258 -17.21 26.82 -4.58
C ARG A 258 -16.86 26.55 -3.14
N TYR A 259 -15.97 25.61 -2.94
CA TYR A 259 -15.50 25.16 -1.63
C TYR A 259 -14.01 25.40 -1.53
N LEU A 260 -13.56 25.76 -0.34
CA LEU A 260 -12.13 25.88 -0.09
C LEU A 260 -11.52 24.48 0.07
N ALA A 261 -10.43 24.21 -0.65
CA ALA A 261 -9.67 22.98 -0.55
C ALA A 261 -8.17 23.26 -0.74
N ARG A 262 -7.31 22.31 -0.34
CA ARG A 262 -5.87 22.35 -0.63
C ARG A 262 -5.30 20.94 -0.78
N PRO A 263 -4.15 20.76 -1.47
CA PRO A 263 -3.33 19.59 -1.27
C PRO A 263 -2.82 19.54 0.18
N LEU A 264 -2.83 18.36 0.78
CA LEU A 264 -2.36 18.14 2.14
C LEU A 264 -0.82 18.26 2.19
N PRO A 265 -0.24 18.90 3.22
CA PRO A 265 1.20 19.08 3.32
C PRO A 265 2.00 17.77 3.33
N ASP A 266 3.26 17.85 2.91
CA ASP A 266 4.21 16.74 3.00
C ASP A 266 4.50 16.30 4.44
N GLY A 267 4.94 15.05 4.60
CA GLY A 267 5.21 14.44 5.90
C GLY A 267 3.97 14.05 6.71
N GLY A 268 2.77 14.53 6.33
CA GLY A 268 1.50 14.23 6.97
C GLY A 268 0.77 12.99 6.44
N ARG A 269 -0.33 12.60 7.11
CA ARG A 269 -1.28 11.61 6.60
C ARG A 269 -1.87 12.12 5.28
N TRP A 270 -1.90 11.26 4.26
CA TRP A 270 -2.42 11.59 2.93
C TRP A 270 -1.73 12.78 2.23
N ALA A 271 -0.46 13.05 2.56
CA ALA A 271 0.35 14.08 1.92
C ALA A 271 0.11 14.15 0.40
N GLY A 272 -0.06 15.36 -0.11
CA GLY A 272 -0.36 15.77 -1.50
C GLY A 272 -1.65 15.23 -2.14
N LEU A 273 -2.53 14.56 -1.39
CA LEU A 273 -3.93 14.44 -1.79
C LEU A 273 -4.67 15.73 -1.46
N TRP A 274 -5.75 16.01 -2.20
CA TRP A 274 -6.64 17.12 -1.91
C TRP A 274 -7.61 16.80 -0.77
N ASP A 275 -7.88 17.81 0.06
CA ASP A 275 -8.91 17.74 1.08
C ASP A 275 -9.46 19.14 1.39
N PHE A 276 -10.59 19.17 2.09
CA PHE A 276 -11.12 20.36 2.74
C PHE A 276 -10.20 20.79 3.90
N PRO A 277 -10.28 22.05 4.38
CA PRO A 277 -9.56 22.47 5.56
C PRO A 277 -9.77 21.48 6.72
N ARG A 278 -8.67 20.85 7.14
CA ARG A 278 -8.68 19.80 8.14
C ARG A 278 -7.73 20.15 9.27
N CYS A 279 -8.27 20.36 10.46
CA CYS A 279 -7.48 20.50 11.67
C CYS A 279 -7.19 19.10 12.24
N THR A 280 -5.90 18.76 12.32
CA THR A 280 -5.40 17.48 12.85
C THR A 280 -4.58 17.65 14.12
N GLU A 281 -4.60 18.84 14.72
CA GLU A 281 -3.83 19.14 15.92
C GLU A 281 -4.41 18.39 17.12
N PRO A 282 -3.59 17.60 17.84
CA PRO A 282 -4.09 16.78 18.94
C PRO A 282 -4.77 17.56 20.06
N ALA A 283 -4.39 18.82 20.27
CA ALA A 283 -4.93 19.70 21.30
C ALA A 283 -6.25 20.37 20.90
N THR A 284 -6.70 20.22 19.65
CA THR A 284 -7.98 20.78 19.20
C THR A 284 -9.13 19.90 19.67
N GLU A 285 -9.87 20.38 20.65
CA GLU A 285 -10.99 19.63 21.26
C GLU A 285 -12.38 20.12 20.81
N SER A 286 -12.46 21.25 20.09
CA SER A 286 -13.73 21.86 19.66
C SER A 286 -13.69 22.44 18.25
N VAL A 287 -14.89 22.69 17.69
CA VAL A 287 -15.04 23.39 16.40
C VAL A 287 -14.55 24.84 16.48
N ASP A 288 -14.69 25.51 17.63
CA ASP A 288 -14.20 26.88 17.83
C ASP A 288 -12.67 26.95 17.70
N ALA A 289 -11.97 26.01 18.34
CA ALA A 289 -10.51 25.90 18.23
C ALA A 289 -10.08 25.57 16.80
N ALA A 290 -10.81 24.69 16.10
CA ALA A 290 -10.55 24.39 14.70
C ALA A 290 -10.80 25.60 13.77
N ALA A 291 -11.83 26.39 14.03
CA ALA A 291 -12.12 27.62 13.28
C ALA A 291 -11.07 28.71 13.55
N ALA A 292 -10.57 28.83 14.79
CA ALA A 292 -9.44 29.70 15.13
C ALA A 292 -8.16 29.30 14.38
N TRP A 293 -7.86 28.00 14.33
CA TRP A 293 -6.76 27.47 13.51
C TRP A 293 -6.92 27.87 12.03
N LEU A 294 -8.12 27.69 11.45
CA LEU A 294 -8.34 28.08 10.05
C LEU A 294 -8.24 29.60 9.86
N SER A 295 -8.65 30.38 10.85
CA SER A 295 -8.52 31.84 10.83
C SER A 295 -7.06 32.27 10.69
N GLU A 296 -6.17 31.66 11.46
CA GLU A 296 -4.72 31.88 11.36
C GLU A 296 -4.17 31.47 9.98
N GLN A 297 -4.56 30.30 9.48
CA GLN A 297 -4.10 29.79 8.18
C GLN A 297 -4.52 30.67 6.99
N LEU A 298 -5.63 31.41 7.12
CA LEU A 298 -6.22 32.21 6.06
C LEU A 298 -6.00 33.72 6.24
N ASP A 299 -5.40 34.15 7.35
CA ASP A 299 -5.24 35.58 7.70
C ASP A 299 -6.60 36.32 7.64
N THR A 300 -7.64 35.69 8.18
CA THR A 300 -9.03 36.20 8.20
C THR A 300 -9.83 35.58 9.34
N VAL A 301 -11.01 36.11 9.68
CA VAL A 301 -11.83 35.57 10.76
C VAL A 301 -12.83 34.55 10.22
N VAL A 302 -12.72 33.31 10.69
CA VAL A 302 -13.63 32.20 10.40
C VAL A 302 -14.52 31.92 11.61
N ALA A 303 -15.83 31.95 11.41
CA ALA A 303 -16.82 31.59 12.42
C ALA A 303 -17.26 30.12 12.27
N PRO A 304 -17.31 29.35 13.38
CA PRO A 304 -17.81 27.98 13.36
C PRO A 304 -19.31 27.94 13.07
N GLY A 305 -19.77 26.86 12.48
CA GLY A 305 -21.17 26.62 12.13
C GLY A 305 -21.65 25.22 12.49
N PRO A 306 -22.85 24.83 12.03
CA PRO A 306 -23.47 23.57 12.41
C PRO A 306 -22.63 22.37 11.96
N GLN A 307 -22.70 21.30 12.75
CA GLN A 307 -22.13 20.02 12.37
C GLN A 307 -23.00 19.36 11.30
N LEU A 308 -22.38 18.97 10.18
CA LEU A 308 -23.06 18.23 9.11
C LEU A 308 -23.06 16.72 9.38
N LYS A 309 -21.93 16.16 9.81
CA LYS A 309 -21.78 14.71 9.98
C LYS A 309 -20.54 14.35 10.82
N THR A 310 -20.51 13.14 11.37
CA THR A 310 -19.28 12.51 11.87
C THR A 310 -18.91 11.31 10.99
N ILE A 311 -17.66 11.23 10.55
CA ILE A 311 -17.12 10.05 9.86
C ILE A 311 -16.11 9.36 10.77
N ARG A 312 -16.29 8.06 11.01
CA ARG A 312 -15.27 7.22 11.64
C ARG A 312 -14.40 6.55 10.58
N HIS A 313 -13.08 6.67 10.71
CA HIS A 313 -12.12 6.09 9.77
C HIS A 313 -10.85 5.63 10.48
N ALA A 314 -10.41 4.40 10.21
CA ALA A 314 -9.13 3.90 10.70
C ALA A 314 -8.08 4.01 9.60
N VAL A 315 -6.90 4.54 9.94
CA VAL A 315 -5.77 4.66 9.03
C VAL A 315 -4.47 4.43 9.79
N THR A 316 -3.64 3.50 9.33
CA THR A 316 -2.39 3.10 9.99
C THR A 316 -2.62 2.70 11.47
N LYS A 317 -2.09 3.47 12.43
CA LYS A 317 -2.31 3.30 13.87
C LYS A 317 -3.42 4.18 14.44
N TYR A 318 -4.09 5.00 13.64
CA TYR A 318 -5.07 5.97 14.12
C TYR A 318 -6.50 5.51 13.89
N ARG A 319 -7.38 5.75 14.86
CA ARG A 319 -8.83 5.67 14.73
C ARG A 319 -9.40 7.08 14.82
N ILE A 320 -9.73 7.63 13.66
CA ILE A 320 -10.13 9.02 13.51
C ILE A 320 -11.66 9.13 13.61
N SER A 321 -12.12 9.98 14.52
CA SER A 321 -13.47 10.56 14.51
C SER A 321 -13.38 11.95 13.88
N LEU A 322 -13.80 12.05 12.61
CA LEU A 322 -13.77 13.29 11.85
C LEU A 322 -15.13 13.99 11.95
N HIS A 323 -15.17 15.13 12.62
CA HIS A 323 -16.32 15.99 12.73
C HIS A 323 -16.34 16.98 11.57
N ILE A 324 -17.39 16.96 10.77
CA ILE A 324 -17.52 17.82 9.60
C ILE A 324 -18.46 18.97 9.96
N HIS A 325 -17.97 20.19 9.89
CA HIS A 325 -18.73 21.40 10.20
C HIS A 325 -18.78 22.34 9.01
N GLN A 326 -19.89 23.03 8.83
CA GLN A 326 -19.90 24.24 8.03
C GLN A 326 -19.18 25.35 8.80
N VAL A 327 -18.46 26.18 8.07
CA VAL A 327 -17.87 27.40 8.60
C VAL A 327 -18.15 28.56 7.64
N SER A 328 -18.09 29.78 8.15
CA SER A 328 -18.30 30.99 7.36
C SER A 328 -17.21 32.01 7.66
N LEU A 329 -16.92 32.88 6.71
CA LEU A 329 -16.13 34.08 6.99
C LEU A 329 -16.99 35.05 7.79
N ALA A 330 -16.40 35.73 8.77
CA ALA A 330 -17.11 36.77 9.51
C ALA A 330 -17.62 37.87 8.57
N ALA A 331 -18.69 38.58 8.98
CA ALA A 331 -19.30 39.61 8.16
C ALA A 331 -18.27 40.65 7.68
N GLY A 332 -18.25 40.93 6.37
CA GLY A 332 -17.31 41.87 5.74
C GLY A 332 -15.92 41.30 5.44
N GLN A 333 -15.57 40.12 5.95
CA GLN A 333 -14.32 39.44 5.61
C GLN A 333 -14.41 38.77 4.24
N ARG A 334 -13.27 38.75 3.52
CA ARG A 334 -13.12 38.03 2.26
C ARG A 334 -11.78 37.32 2.25
N PHE A 335 -11.79 36.05 1.88
CA PHE A 335 -10.58 35.31 1.61
C PHE A 335 -10.36 35.20 0.10
N VAL A 336 -9.27 35.79 -0.36
CA VAL A 336 -8.73 35.60 -1.71
C VAL A 336 -7.36 34.97 -1.53
N PRO A 337 -7.10 33.76 -2.07
CA PRO A 337 -5.77 33.17 -2.05
C PRO A 337 -4.75 34.18 -2.62
N LYS A 338 -3.83 34.67 -1.79
CA LYS A 338 -2.79 35.62 -2.20
C LYS A 338 -1.72 34.84 -3.00
N HIS A 339 -1.51 35.19 -4.28
CA HIS A 339 -0.44 34.70 -5.19
C HIS A 339 -0.38 33.18 -5.50
N HIS A 340 0.47 32.84 -6.49
CA HIS A 340 0.69 31.49 -7.05
C HIS A 340 1.09 30.41 -6.02
N ASP A 341 1.61 30.80 -4.85
CA ASP A 341 2.15 29.90 -3.83
C ASP A 341 1.14 29.47 -2.76
N SER A 342 -0.06 30.07 -2.72
CA SER A 342 -1.11 29.60 -1.82
C SER A 342 -1.63 28.24 -2.30
N LEU A 343 -1.46 27.21 -1.47
CA LEU A 343 -2.02 25.88 -1.74
C LEU A 343 -3.57 25.88 -1.64
N TRP A 344 -4.16 26.90 -1.02
CA TRP A 344 -5.60 27.04 -0.88
C TRP A 344 -6.25 27.46 -2.20
N ARG A 345 -7.28 26.72 -2.63
CA ARG A 345 -8.04 27.02 -3.85
C ARG A 345 -9.53 26.94 -3.61
N TRP A 346 -10.26 27.83 -4.26
CA TRP A 346 -11.71 27.76 -4.41
C TRP A 346 -12.04 26.85 -5.59
N VAL A 347 -12.64 25.71 -5.30
CA VAL A 347 -12.95 24.66 -6.28
C VAL A 347 -14.44 24.34 -6.29
N THR A 348 -15.00 24.09 -7.46
CA THR A 348 -16.38 23.62 -7.66
C THR A 348 -16.52 22.15 -7.26
N LEU A 349 -17.76 21.66 -7.11
CA LEU A 349 -18.00 20.22 -6.89
C LEU A 349 -17.46 19.38 -8.06
N ASP A 350 -17.71 19.80 -9.30
CA ASP A 350 -17.21 19.09 -10.50
C ASP A 350 -15.67 19.02 -10.53
N GLU A 351 -14.97 20.09 -10.13
CA GLU A 351 -13.51 20.07 -10.00
C GLU A 351 -13.08 19.12 -8.88
N LEU A 352 -13.74 19.15 -7.71
CA LEU A 352 -13.44 18.24 -6.59
C LEU A 352 -13.63 16.77 -6.96
N GLU A 353 -14.63 16.45 -7.78
CA GLU A 353 -14.83 15.10 -8.30
C GLU A 353 -13.61 14.58 -9.05
N ASN A 354 -12.90 15.47 -9.75
CA ASN A 354 -11.75 15.15 -10.58
C ASN A 354 -10.38 15.27 -9.86
N LEU A 355 -10.32 15.90 -8.68
CA LEU A 355 -9.08 16.02 -7.90
C LEU A 355 -8.77 14.73 -7.13
N PRO A 356 -7.51 14.32 -6.96
CA PRO A 356 -7.15 13.13 -6.18
C PRO A 356 -7.33 13.38 -4.69
N MET A 357 -8.48 12.98 -4.13
CA MET A 357 -8.86 13.32 -2.76
C MET A 357 -8.50 12.23 -1.73
N SER A 358 -8.39 12.65 -0.46
CA SER A 358 -8.38 11.69 0.65
C SER A 358 -9.69 10.87 0.66
N VAL A 359 -9.65 9.63 1.17
CA VAL A 359 -10.85 8.78 1.26
C VAL A 359 -11.98 9.46 2.03
N THR A 360 -11.63 10.19 3.10
CA THR A 360 -12.58 10.99 3.87
C THR A 360 -13.03 12.24 3.14
N GLY A 361 -12.16 12.92 2.40
CA GLY A 361 -12.50 14.06 1.53
C GLY A 361 -13.51 13.66 0.45
N ARG A 362 -13.33 12.50 -0.20
CA ARG A 362 -14.28 11.97 -1.18
C ARG A 362 -15.66 11.66 -0.57
N LYS A 363 -15.70 11.22 0.70
CA LYS A 363 -16.96 11.05 1.43
C LYS A 363 -17.64 12.38 1.76
N ILE A 364 -16.87 13.44 1.98
CA ILE A 364 -17.40 14.79 2.16
C ILE A 364 -17.96 15.32 0.84
N VAL A 365 -17.28 15.14 -0.29
CA VAL A 365 -17.84 15.53 -1.61
C VAL A 365 -19.20 14.88 -1.84
N LYS A 366 -19.32 13.57 -1.60
CA LYS A 366 -20.60 12.85 -1.70
C LYS A 366 -21.68 13.36 -0.74
N LEU A 367 -21.29 13.93 0.40
CA LEU A 367 -22.22 14.53 1.36
C LEU A 367 -22.74 15.89 0.88
N LEU A 368 -21.93 16.64 0.12
CA LEU A 368 -22.26 17.96 -0.39
C LEU A 368 -23.06 17.91 -1.71
N THR A 369 -23.03 16.78 -2.41
CA THR A 369 -23.83 16.52 -3.62
C THR A 369 -25.24 15.99 -3.34
N LEU A 370 -25.55 15.67 -2.08
CA LEU A 370 -26.87 15.22 -1.60
C LEU A 370 -27.64 16.42 -1.02
#